data_AF-A0A173LX80-F1
#
_entry.id   AF-A0A173LX80-F1
#
_cell.length_a   1.000
_cell.length_b   1.000
_cell.length_c   1.000
_cell.angle_alpha   90.00
_cell.angle_beta   90.00
_cell.angle_gamma   90.00
#
_symmetry.space_group_name_H-M   'P 1'
#
loop_
_entity.id
_entity.type
_entity.pdbx_description
1 polymer ?
#
loop_
_entity_poly.entity_id
_entity_poly.type
_entity_poly.pdbx_seq_one_letter_code
_entity_poly.pdbx_strand_id
1 'polypeptide(L)'
;MARKIRSEDEQIKRLRVYNIVAGAIHLLQGLAFLFILTKLSSQVMFPVTVDYMTGPPGVDLPTERVTLFEVNLGLGVVAFLFMSAFFHFLISLPGVFTRYANGLKLNHNYFRWTEYSLSSSVMIWLIAQLNGATDFAALFAIFAVNASMIFFGALQEKYEKPGNKKFLPFIFGSMTGIVPWIIIAIYTLQPGSTSAAEVPGFVYGIVISLFIFFNTFAINQVLQYRQIGGWKSYLRGERAYITLSLVAKSVLAWQVFSGALVPLFVS
;
A
#
# COMPACT_ATOMS: atom_id res chain seq x y z
N MET A 1 0.70 0.01 37.71
CA MET A 1 -0.61 0.68 37.55
C MET A 1 -1.60 -0.30 36.92
N ALA A 2 -2.76 -0.52 37.54
CA ALA A 2 -3.81 -1.37 36.96
C ALA A 2 -4.31 -0.80 35.63
N ARG A 3 -4.50 -1.66 34.62
CA ARG A 3 -4.91 -1.24 33.28
C ARG A 3 -6.37 -0.77 33.34
N LYS A 4 -6.62 0.54 33.17
CA LYS A 4 -7.99 1.09 33.10
C LYS A 4 -8.79 0.36 32.01
N ILE A 5 -9.78 -0.42 32.43
CA ILE A 5 -10.76 -1.08 31.55
C ILE A 5 -11.66 0.03 31.00
N ARG A 6 -11.80 0.09 29.67
CA ARG A 6 -12.59 1.12 28.97
C ARG A 6 -13.73 0.46 28.23
N SER A 7 -14.89 1.11 28.20
CA SER A 7 -16.02 0.63 27.41
C SER A 7 -15.71 0.66 25.90
N GLU A 8 -16.51 -0.03 25.10
CA GLU A 8 -16.37 -0.02 23.64
C GLU A 8 -16.52 1.40 23.08
N ASP A 9 -17.52 2.16 23.54
CA ASP A 9 -17.75 3.54 23.12
C ASP A 9 -16.59 4.47 23.50
N GLU A 10 -16.01 4.31 24.69
CA GLU A 10 -14.81 5.07 25.09
C GLU A 10 -13.62 4.75 24.19
N GLN A 11 -13.45 3.48 23.80
CA GLN A 11 -12.38 3.07 22.89
C GLN A 11 -12.60 3.63 21.48
N ILE A 12 -13.83 3.60 20.97
CA ILE A 12 -14.19 4.18 19.67
C ILE A 12 -13.96 5.70 19.69
N LYS A 13 -14.39 6.42 20.73
CA LYS A 13 -14.15 7.87 20.85
C LYS A 13 -12.66 8.22 20.76
N ARG A 14 -11.80 7.38 21.35
CA ARG A 14 -10.33 7.55 21.27
C ARG A 14 -9.77 7.23 19.88
N LEU A 15 -10.40 6.37 19.11
CA LEU A 15 -10.03 6.12 17.71
C LEU A 15 -10.20 7.37 16.84
N ARG A 16 -11.12 8.28 17.17
CA ARG A 16 -11.21 9.58 16.47
C ARG A 16 -9.91 10.36 16.60
N VAL A 17 -9.43 10.53 17.83
CA VAL A 17 -8.17 11.23 18.10
C VAL A 17 -7.01 10.49 17.43
N TYR A 18 -7.03 9.16 17.44
CA TYR A 18 -5.97 8.39 16.81
C TYR A 18 -5.92 8.57 15.28
N ASN A 19 -7.09 8.59 14.62
CA ASN A 19 -7.19 8.90 13.19
C ASN A 19 -6.68 10.32 12.90
N ILE A 20 -7.07 11.34 13.69
CA ILE A 20 -6.58 12.72 13.51
C ILE A 20 -5.05 12.77 13.59
N VAL A 21 -4.46 12.12 14.60
CA VAL A 21 -3.01 12.11 14.78
C VAL A 21 -2.32 11.38 13.62
N ALA A 22 -2.80 10.20 13.23
CA ALA A 22 -2.25 9.46 12.09
C ALA A 22 -2.35 10.27 10.78
N GLY A 23 -3.51 10.89 10.53
CA GLY A 23 -3.73 11.76 9.37
C GLY A 23 -2.80 12.98 9.36
N ALA A 24 -2.58 13.62 10.51
CA ALA A 24 -1.64 14.72 10.64
C ALA A 24 -0.19 14.29 10.34
N ILE A 25 0.24 13.13 10.83
CA ILE A 25 1.59 12.64 10.55
C ILE A 25 1.75 12.30 9.06
N HIS A 26 0.75 11.68 8.41
CA HIS A 26 0.77 11.47 6.97
C HIS A 26 0.83 12.78 6.17
N LEU A 27 0.03 13.78 6.56
CA LEU A 27 0.01 15.09 5.92
C LEU A 27 1.37 15.78 6.04
N LEU A 28 1.93 15.83 7.25
CA LEU A 28 3.23 16.46 7.50
C LEU A 28 4.34 15.81 6.70
N GLN A 29 4.35 14.48 6.60
CA GLN A 29 5.30 13.77 5.74
C GLN A 29 5.10 14.14 4.26
N GLY A 30 3.86 14.11 3.74
CA GLY A 30 3.62 14.47 2.35
C GLY A 30 4.00 15.93 2.03
N LEU A 31 3.76 16.87 2.95
CA LEU A 31 4.21 18.26 2.83
C LEU A 31 5.74 18.40 2.86
N ALA A 32 6.41 17.65 3.74
CA ALA A 32 7.87 17.62 3.77
C ALA A 32 8.44 17.09 2.46
N PHE A 33 7.85 16.04 1.89
CA PHE A 33 8.24 15.51 0.58
C PHE A 33 8.01 16.53 -0.54
N LEU A 34 6.85 17.19 -0.59
CA LEU A 34 6.63 18.26 -1.56
C LEU A 34 7.71 19.34 -1.48
N PHE A 35 8.04 19.78 -0.27
CA PHE A 35 9.12 20.75 -0.07
C PHE A 35 10.47 20.22 -0.57
N ILE A 36 10.83 18.98 -0.22
CA ILE A 36 12.06 18.30 -0.69
C ILE A 36 12.14 18.30 -2.21
N LEU A 37 11.05 17.96 -2.90
CA LEU A 37 11.02 17.90 -4.37
C LEU A 37 11.30 19.26 -5.02
N THR A 38 10.90 20.37 -4.40
CA THR A 38 11.24 21.73 -4.89
C THR A 38 12.72 22.08 -4.77
N LYS A 39 13.49 21.31 -4.00
CA LYS A 39 14.93 21.54 -3.79
C LYS A 39 15.81 20.71 -4.71
N LEU A 40 15.23 19.77 -5.46
CA LEU A 40 15.96 18.93 -6.40
C LEU A 40 16.16 19.66 -7.73
N SER A 41 17.35 19.55 -8.31
CA SER A 41 17.68 20.08 -9.64
C SER A 41 16.99 19.30 -10.77
N SER A 42 16.70 18.02 -10.52
CA SER A 42 16.03 17.11 -11.44
C SER A 42 15.07 16.18 -10.67
N GLN A 43 14.14 15.54 -11.37
CA GLN A 43 13.16 14.63 -10.78
C GLN A 43 13.36 13.22 -11.33
N VAL A 44 13.10 12.20 -10.51
CA VAL A 44 13.08 10.80 -10.99
C VAL A 44 11.75 10.55 -11.70
N MET A 45 11.84 10.37 -13.02
CA MET A 45 10.70 10.07 -13.90
C MET A 45 10.79 8.62 -14.38
N PHE A 46 9.73 7.84 -14.18
CA PHE A 46 9.63 6.48 -14.69
C PHE A 46 8.67 6.43 -15.88
N PRO A 47 9.12 5.98 -17.06
CA PRO A 47 8.25 5.88 -18.22
C PRO A 47 7.24 4.75 -18.03
N VAL A 48 6.04 4.99 -18.56
CA VAL A 48 5.03 3.97 -18.76
C VAL A 48 4.90 3.75 -20.25
N THR A 49 5.23 2.55 -20.70
CA THR A 49 5.43 2.20 -22.10
C THR A 49 4.44 1.14 -22.57
N VAL A 50 4.23 1.06 -23.86
CA VAL A 50 3.52 -0.04 -24.52
C VAL A 50 4.34 -0.50 -25.73
N ASP A 51 4.33 -1.80 -25.99
CA ASP A 51 5.02 -2.41 -27.12
C ASP A 51 3.97 -2.83 -28.18
N TYR A 52 3.92 -2.13 -29.32
CA TYR A 52 2.99 -2.45 -30.40
C TYR A 52 3.57 -3.47 -31.38
N MET A 53 2.70 -4.30 -31.93
CA MET A 53 3.06 -5.28 -32.96
C MET A 53 3.39 -4.57 -34.27
N THR A 54 4.52 -4.94 -34.87
CA THR A 54 5.00 -4.40 -36.16
C THR A 54 4.76 -5.38 -37.33
N GLY A 55 4.14 -6.53 -37.05
CA GLY A 55 3.77 -7.54 -38.03
C GLY A 55 2.85 -8.63 -37.45
N PRO A 56 2.61 -9.72 -38.18
CA PRO A 56 1.71 -10.79 -37.75
C PRO A 56 2.17 -11.47 -36.43
N PRO A 57 1.24 -11.97 -35.59
CA PRO A 57 1.59 -12.72 -34.37
C PRO A 57 2.48 -13.94 -34.66
N GLY A 58 3.51 -14.13 -33.84
CA GLY A 58 4.43 -15.28 -33.93
C GLY A 58 5.62 -15.08 -34.89
N VAL A 59 5.69 -13.94 -35.59
CA VAL A 59 6.88 -13.54 -36.34
C VAL A 59 7.84 -12.77 -35.41
N ASP A 60 9.12 -13.13 -35.42
CA ASP A 60 10.16 -12.47 -34.64
C ASP A 60 10.55 -11.12 -35.26
N LEU A 61 9.69 -10.13 -35.03
CA LEU A 61 9.93 -8.73 -35.39
C LEU A 61 10.00 -7.87 -34.12
N PRO A 62 10.94 -6.91 -34.05
CA PRO A 62 11.00 -5.97 -32.94
C PRO A 62 9.67 -5.24 -32.78
N THR A 63 9.19 -5.13 -31.53
CA THR A 63 8.02 -4.32 -31.22
C THR A 63 8.34 -2.83 -31.32
N GLU A 64 7.32 -2.02 -31.64
CA GLU A 64 7.42 -0.57 -31.53
C GLU A 64 7.16 -0.15 -30.08
N ARG A 65 8.20 0.33 -29.39
CA ARG A 65 8.08 0.80 -28.00
C ARG A 65 7.68 2.27 -27.97
N VAL A 66 6.51 2.56 -27.38
CA VAL A 66 5.99 3.92 -27.21
C VAL A 66 5.89 4.27 -25.73
N THR A 67 6.41 5.43 -25.33
CA THR A 67 6.16 6.00 -23.99
C THR A 67 4.82 6.73 -24.00
N LEU A 68 3.86 6.23 -23.21
CA LEU A 68 2.53 6.82 -23.10
C LEU A 68 2.54 8.06 -22.19
N PHE A 69 3.21 7.95 -21.04
CA PHE A 69 3.39 9.02 -20.07
C PHE A 69 4.51 8.66 -19.11
N GLU A 70 4.88 9.60 -18.25
CA GLU A 70 5.89 9.39 -17.20
C GLU A 70 5.29 9.61 -15.81
N VAL A 71 5.76 8.82 -14.85
CA VAL A 71 5.39 8.91 -13.44
C VAL A 71 6.55 9.54 -12.68
N ASN A 72 6.31 10.67 -12.02
CA ASN A 72 7.26 11.24 -11.08
C ASN A 72 7.22 10.43 -9.76
N LEU A 73 8.33 9.75 -9.43
CA LEU A 73 8.43 8.91 -8.24
C LEU A 73 8.11 9.68 -6.94
N GLY A 74 8.66 10.88 -6.81
CA GLY A 74 8.46 11.74 -5.65
C GLY A 74 6.99 12.13 -5.45
N LEU A 75 6.32 12.53 -6.53
CA LEU A 75 4.88 12.85 -6.48
C LEU A 75 4.04 11.60 -6.23
N GLY A 76 4.46 10.42 -6.70
CA GLY A 76 3.85 9.15 -6.36
C GLY A 76 3.90 8.87 -4.84
N VAL A 77 5.03 9.16 -4.19
CA VAL A 77 5.18 9.05 -2.74
C VAL A 77 4.24 10.00 -2.00
N VAL A 78 4.20 11.27 -2.44
CA VAL A 78 3.27 12.27 -1.88
C VAL A 78 1.81 11.80 -2.02
N ALA A 79 1.45 11.23 -3.17
CA ALA A 79 0.08 10.82 -3.45
C ALA A 79 -0.46 9.80 -2.44
N PHE A 80 0.28 8.73 -2.14
CA PHE A 80 -0.21 7.73 -1.17
C PHE A 80 -0.24 8.27 0.27
N LEU A 81 0.67 9.19 0.63
CA LEU A 81 0.66 9.83 1.96
C LEU A 81 -0.55 10.74 2.12
N PHE A 82 -0.83 11.57 1.12
CA PHE A 82 -1.99 12.48 1.14
C PHE A 82 -3.31 11.73 1.07
N MET A 83 -3.36 10.60 0.38
CA MET A 83 -4.54 9.74 0.38
C MET A 83 -4.85 9.21 1.78
N SER A 84 -3.86 8.68 2.50
CA SER A 84 -4.07 8.26 3.90
C SER A 84 -4.47 9.43 4.81
N ALA A 85 -3.82 10.58 4.65
CA ALA A 85 -4.18 11.79 5.42
C ALA A 85 -5.64 12.18 5.19
N PHE A 86 -6.07 12.21 3.92
CA PHE A 86 -7.44 12.52 3.52
C PHE A 86 -8.45 11.58 4.18
N PHE A 87 -8.26 10.26 4.08
CA PHE A 87 -9.21 9.30 4.67
C PHE A 87 -9.24 9.37 6.20
N HIS A 88 -8.11 9.55 6.86
CA HIS A 88 -8.07 9.73 8.31
C HIS A 88 -8.81 10.98 8.77
N PHE A 89 -8.67 12.10 8.07
CA PHE A 89 -9.43 13.32 8.37
C PHE A 89 -10.91 13.17 8.03
N LEU A 90 -11.24 12.57 6.88
CA LEU A 90 -12.60 12.29 6.45
C LEU A 90 -13.36 11.48 7.50
N ILE A 91 -12.77 10.37 7.98
CA ILE A 91 -13.34 9.52 9.04
C ILE A 91 -13.53 10.30 10.34
N SER A 92 -12.73 11.34 10.59
CA SER A 92 -12.76 12.13 11.82
C SER A 92 -13.81 13.26 11.80
N LEU A 93 -14.42 13.54 10.65
CA LEU A 93 -15.46 14.57 10.50
C LEU A 93 -16.75 14.20 11.26
N PRO A 94 -17.51 15.18 11.79
CA PRO A 94 -18.85 14.95 12.30
C PRO A 94 -19.74 14.24 11.28
N GLY A 95 -20.60 13.32 11.72
CA GLY A 95 -21.45 12.50 10.85
C GLY A 95 -20.71 11.31 10.21
N VAL A 96 -19.58 11.53 9.56
CA VAL A 96 -18.75 10.44 9.00
C VAL A 96 -18.19 9.56 10.11
N PHE A 97 -17.71 10.19 11.20
CA PHE A 97 -17.25 9.47 12.38
C PHE A 97 -18.35 8.61 13.00
N THR A 98 -19.62 9.04 12.95
CA THR A 98 -20.76 8.23 13.42
C THR A 98 -20.93 6.98 12.56
N ARG A 99 -20.84 7.12 11.24
CA ARG A 99 -20.89 5.96 10.31
C ARG A 99 -19.73 5.00 10.54
N TYR A 100 -18.52 5.53 10.73
CA TYR A 100 -17.34 4.75 11.08
C TYR A 100 -17.53 4.01 12.42
N ALA A 101 -17.94 4.72 13.48
CA ALA A 101 -18.21 4.15 14.80
C ALA A 101 -19.25 3.02 14.75
N ASN A 102 -20.36 3.22 14.02
CA ASN A 102 -21.38 2.19 13.84
C ASN A 102 -20.83 0.98 13.08
N GLY A 103 -19.99 1.18 12.07
CA GLY A 103 -19.32 0.09 11.37
C GLY A 103 -18.37 -0.71 12.27
N LEU A 104 -17.60 -0.03 13.13
CA LEU A 104 -16.72 -0.71 14.07
C LEU A 104 -17.48 -1.60 15.06
N LYS A 105 -18.66 -1.18 15.53
CA LYS A 105 -19.55 -2.00 16.37
C LYS A 105 -20.07 -3.24 15.66
N LEU A 106 -20.11 -3.19 14.32
CA LEU A 106 -20.48 -4.29 13.44
C LEU A 106 -19.25 -5.04 12.89
N ASN A 107 -18.05 -4.78 13.43
CA ASN A 107 -16.78 -5.39 13.04
C ASN A 107 -16.38 -5.15 11.57
N HIS A 108 -16.66 -3.97 11.03
CA HIS A 108 -16.21 -3.61 9.69
C HIS A 108 -15.70 -2.17 9.59
N ASN A 109 -14.80 -1.94 8.64
CA ASN A 109 -14.33 -0.61 8.27
C ASN A 109 -14.12 -0.49 6.75
N TYR A 110 -15.15 -0.07 6.03
CA TYR A 110 -15.07 0.08 4.58
C TYR A 110 -14.25 1.30 4.14
N PHE A 111 -14.08 2.33 4.97
CA PHE A 111 -13.21 3.46 4.64
C PHE A 111 -11.76 3.01 4.51
N ARG A 112 -11.29 2.14 5.41
CA ARG A 112 -9.95 1.54 5.35
C ARG A 112 -9.74 0.75 4.06
N TRP A 113 -10.72 -0.07 3.67
CA TRP A 113 -10.60 -0.86 2.44
C TRP A 113 -10.62 0.01 1.18
N THR A 114 -11.44 1.06 1.13
CA THR A 114 -11.38 2.03 0.02
C THR A 114 -10.02 2.72 -0.03
N GLU A 115 -9.52 3.21 1.10
CA GLU A 115 -8.20 3.86 1.14
C GLU A 115 -7.09 2.89 0.71
N TYR A 116 -7.01 1.70 1.30
CA TYR A 116 -5.96 0.73 0.97
C TYR A 116 -6.03 0.27 -0.48
N SER A 117 -7.22 0.12 -1.07
CA SER A 117 -7.36 -0.30 -2.47
C SER A 117 -6.73 0.69 -3.45
N LEU A 118 -6.60 1.95 -3.05
CA LEU A 118 -5.97 3.00 -3.84
C LEU A 118 -4.53 3.20 -3.38
N SER A 119 -4.30 3.46 -2.09
CA SER A 119 -2.99 3.84 -1.56
C SER A 119 -1.97 2.71 -1.72
N SER A 120 -2.34 1.47 -1.36
CA SER A 120 -1.41 0.33 -1.46
C SER A 120 -1.17 -0.07 -2.92
N SER A 121 -2.13 0.19 -3.80
CA SER A 121 -2.01 -0.06 -5.24
C SER A 121 -1.08 0.96 -5.91
N VAL A 122 -1.13 2.23 -5.49
CA VAL A 122 -0.11 3.22 -5.88
C VAL A 122 1.27 2.82 -5.35
N MET A 123 1.37 2.37 -4.10
CA MET A 123 2.65 1.92 -3.53
C MET A 123 3.25 0.76 -4.34
N ILE A 124 2.48 -0.28 -4.63
CA ILE A 124 2.99 -1.46 -5.35
C ILE A 124 3.31 -1.16 -6.82
N TRP A 125 2.58 -0.21 -7.44
CA TRP A 125 2.95 0.33 -8.75
C TRP A 125 4.35 0.96 -8.72
N LEU A 126 4.61 1.86 -7.76
CA LEU A 126 5.92 2.52 -7.65
C LEU A 126 7.04 1.53 -7.35
N ILE A 127 6.78 0.50 -6.54
CA ILE A 127 7.76 -0.57 -6.28
C ILE A 127 8.06 -1.35 -7.56
N ALA A 128 7.04 -1.67 -8.37
CA ALA A 128 7.27 -2.33 -9.65
C ALA A 128 8.13 -1.46 -10.58
N GLN A 129 7.85 -0.16 -10.69
CA GLN A 129 8.67 0.77 -11.48
C GLN A 129 10.10 0.91 -10.95
N LEU A 130 10.29 0.95 -9.64
CA LEU A 130 11.62 0.93 -8.99
C LEU A 130 12.44 -0.32 -9.34
N ASN A 131 11.76 -1.42 -9.70
CA ASN A 131 12.39 -2.67 -10.13
C ASN A 131 12.45 -2.79 -11.67
N GLY A 132 12.11 -1.73 -12.42
CA GLY A 132 12.26 -1.66 -13.88
C GLY A 132 11.00 -2.00 -14.67
N ALA A 133 9.86 -2.27 -14.03
CA ALA A 133 8.61 -2.47 -14.75
C ALA A 133 8.15 -1.16 -15.40
N THR A 134 7.97 -1.16 -16.71
CA THR A 134 7.52 0.01 -17.49
C THR A 134 6.28 -0.27 -18.33
N ASP A 135 5.99 -1.53 -18.63
CA ASP A 135 4.82 -1.92 -19.42
C ASP A 135 3.49 -1.51 -18.76
N PHE A 136 2.66 -0.78 -19.52
CA PHE A 136 1.38 -0.26 -19.07
C PHE A 136 0.44 -1.36 -18.62
N ALA A 137 0.32 -2.46 -19.39
CA ALA A 137 -0.59 -3.55 -19.07
C ALA A 137 -0.18 -4.25 -17.78
N ALA A 138 1.12 -4.50 -17.59
CA ALA A 138 1.68 -5.08 -16.38
C ALA A 138 1.45 -4.19 -15.15
N LEU A 139 1.77 -2.89 -15.24
CA LEU A 139 1.58 -1.94 -14.14
C LEU A 139 0.10 -1.80 -13.75
N PHE A 140 -0.79 -1.71 -14.74
CA PHE A 140 -2.22 -1.64 -14.50
C PHE A 140 -2.78 -2.93 -13.90
N ALA A 141 -2.32 -4.10 -14.38
CA ALA A 141 -2.69 -5.38 -13.81
C ALA A 141 -2.20 -5.54 -12.36
N ILE A 142 -0.97 -5.11 -12.05
CA ILE A 142 -0.42 -5.06 -10.68
C ILE A 142 -1.29 -4.20 -9.77
N PHE A 143 -1.69 -3.02 -10.23
CA PHE A 143 -2.60 -2.14 -9.49
C PHE A 143 -3.94 -2.81 -9.22
N ALA A 144 -4.57 -3.35 -10.27
CA ALA A 144 -5.90 -3.94 -10.19
C ALA A 144 -5.93 -5.21 -9.32
N VAL A 145 -4.93 -6.08 -9.43
CA VAL A 145 -4.85 -7.30 -8.63
C VAL A 145 -4.55 -6.99 -7.16
N ASN A 146 -3.75 -5.96 -6.88
CA ASN A 146 -3.56 -5.48 -5.51
C ASN A 146 -4.84 -4.85 -4.91
N ALA A 147 -5.57 -4.05 -5.69
CA ALA A 147 -6.87 -3.54 -5.26
C ALA A 147 -7.85 -4.70 -5.00
N SER A 148 -7.81 -5.75 -5.80
CA SER A 148 -8.62 -6.96 -5.63
C SER A 148 -8.32 -7.67 -4.30
N MET A 149 -7.04 -7.82 -3.92
CA MET A 149 -6.64 -8.32 -2.60
C MET A 149 -7.34 -7.55 -1.47
N ILE A 150 -7.37 -6.21 -1.59
CA ILE A 150 -8.00 -5.34 -0.60
C ILE A 150 -9.51 -5.54 -0.55
N PHE A 151 -10.18 -5.63 -1.70
CA PHE A 151 -11.61 -5.89 -1.74
C PHE A 151 -11.98 -7.25 -1.16
N PHE A 152 -11.13 -8.28 -1.30
CA PHE A 152 -11.33 -9.55 -0.62
C PHE A 152 -11.26 -9.43 0.92
N GLY A 153 -10.43 -8.54 1.47
CA GLY A 153 -10.49 -8.16 2.89
C GLY A 153 -11.82 -7.50 3.27
N ALA A 154 -12.33 -6.61 2.43
CA ALA A 154 -13.66 -6.01 2.63
C ALA A 154 -14.79 -7.05 2.57
N LEU A 155 -14.70 -8.03 1.66
CA LEU A 155 -15.66 -9.14 1.55
C LEU A 155 -15.60 -10.07 2.77
N GLN A 156 -14.40 -10.31 3.32
CA GLN A 156 -14.25 -11.03 4.58
C GLN A 156 -15.01 -10.32 5.72
N GLU A 157 -14.93 -9.00 5.82
CA GLU A 157 -15.71 -8.18 6.78
C GLU A 157 -17.20 -8.13 6.50
N LYS A 158 -17.59 -8.13 5.22
CA LYS A 158 -18.98 -8.01 4.83
C LYS A 158 -19.77 -9.30 5.06
N TYR A 159 -19.19 -10.45 4.73
CA TYR A 159 -19.90 -11.72 4.68
C TYR A 159 -19.58 -12.65 5.85
N GLU A 160 -18.46 -12.44 6.54
CA GLU A 160 -18.01 -13.33 7.61
C GLU A 160 -17.88 -12.63 8.96
N LYS A 161 -18.05 -13.40 10.03
CA LYS A 161 -17.97 -12.92 11.41
C LYS A 161 -16.72 -13.48 12.09
N PRO A 162 -15.99 -12.68 12.89
CA PRO A 162 -14.87 -13.19 13.66
C PRO A 162 -15.26 -14.42 14.50
N GLY A 163 -14.45 -15.49 14.44
CA GLY A 163 -14.70 -16.75 15.15
C GLY A 163 -15.57 -17.77 14.42
N ASN A 164 -16.22 -17.43 13.29
CA ASN A 164 -17.09 -18.35 12.56
C ASN A 164 -16.35 -19.41 11.71
N LYS A 165 -15.01 -19.40 11.74
CA LYS A 165 -14.08 -20.28 11.00
C LYS A 165 -14.14 -20.19 9.47
N LYS A 166 -14.96 -19.32 8.89
CA LYS A 166 -15.05 -19.10 7.44
C LYS A 166 -14.02 -18.05 7.01
N PHE A 167 -13.27 -18.38 5.96
CA PHE A 167 -12.06 -17.63 5.59
C PHE A 167 -11.80 -17.59 4.09
N LEU A 168 -12.79 -17.96 3.27
CA LEU A 168 -12.63 -18.07 1.83
C LEU A 168 -12.27 -16.73 1.17
N PRO A 169 -12.92 -15.59 1.50
CA PRO A 169 -12.50 -14.29 0.97
C PRO A 169 -11.04 -13.97 1.33
N PHE A 170 -10.59 -14.22 2.56
CA PHE A 170 -9.18 -14.03 2.92
C PHE A 170 -8.22 -14.86 2.06
N ILE A 171 -8.57 -16.13 1.78
CA ILE A 171 -7.74 -17.00 0.93
C ILE A 171 -7.61 -16.40 -0.47
N PHE A 172 -8.72 -15.96 -1.08
CA PHE A 172 -8.69 -15.30 -2.39
C PHE A 172 -7.92 -13.97 -2.37
N GLY A 173 -8.04 -13.21 -1.28
CA GLY A 173 -7.21 -12.03 -1.05
C GLY A 173 -5.72 -12.37 -1.01
N SER A 174 -5.34 -13.47 -0.36
CA SER A 174 -3.94 -13.92 -0.31
C SER A 174 -3.43 -14.40 -1.67
N MET A 175 -4.25 -15.12 -2.43
CA MET A 175 -3.93 -15.58 -3.79
C MET A 175 -3.69 -14.43 -4.77
N THR A 176 -4.52 -13.38 -4.69
CA THR A 176 -4.34 -12.17 -5.52
C THR A 176 -3.20 -11.29 -5.00
N GLY A 177 -3.07 -11.18 -3.68
CA GLY A 177 -2.06 -10.35 -3.01
C GLY A 177 -0.63 -10.81 -3.22
N ILE A 178 -0.38 -12.11 -3.44
CA ILE A 178 0.98 -12.62 -3.69
C ILE A 178 1.47 -12.35 -5.13
N VAL A 179 0.56 -12.15 -6.09
CA VAL A 179 0.90 -12.03 -7.52
C VAL A 179 1.85 -10.86 -7.80
N PRO A 180 1.60 -9.62 -7.33
CA PRO A 180 2.54 -8.52 -7.53
C PRO A 180 3.95 -8.81 -6.98
N TRP A 181 4.05 -9.50 -5.85
CA TRP A 181 5.34 -9.83 -5.23
C TRP A 181 6.12 -10.87 -6.03
N ILE A 182 5.44 -11.84 -6.66
CA ILE A 182 6.10 -12.78 -7.58
C ILE A 182 6.64 -12.02 -8.79
N ILE A 183 5.86 -11.11 -9.37
CA ILE A 183 6.29 -10.28 -10.50
C ILE A 183 7.50 -9.44 -10.11
N ILE A 184 7.41 -8.71 -9.00
CA ILE A 184 8.51 -7.88 -8.48
C ILE A 184 9.75 -8.75 -8.23
N ALA A 185 9.62 -9.93 -7.60
CA ALA A 185 10.75 -10.82 -7.36
C ALA A 185 11.45 -11.25 -8.66
N ILE A 186 10.72 -11.51 -9.75
CA ILE A 186 11.31 -11.81 -11.05
C ILE A 186 12.11 -10.61 -11.57
N TYR A 187 11.55 -9.40 -11.49
CA TYR A 187 12.26 -8.17 -11.88
C TYR A 187 13.50 -7.90 -11.01
N THR A 188 13.44 -8.17 -9.71
CA THR A 188 14.56 -7.96 -8.78
C THR A 188 15.66 -9.03 -8.93
N LEU A 189 15.29 -10.29 -9.21
CA LEU A 189 16.25 -11.39 -9.34
C LEU A 189 16.83 -11.52 -10.75
N GLN A 190 16.14 -10.96 -11.75
CA GLN A 190 16.60 -10.88 -13.15
C GLN A 190 17.03 -12.23 -13.75
N PRO A 191 16.24 -13.32 -13.62
CA PRO A 191 16.63 -14.63 -14.13
C PRO A 191 16.86 -14.58 -15.66
N GLY A 192 18.04 -15.04 -16.09
CA GLY A 192 18.41 -15.04 -17.51
C GLY A 192 18.97 -13.71 -18.03
N SER A 193 19.14 -12.70 -17.18
CA SER A 193 19.82 -11.45 -17.58
C SER A 193 21.29 -11.71 -17.92
N THR A 194 21.73 -11.14 -19.04
CA THR A 194 23.14 -11.13 -19.49
C THR A 194 23.85 -9.82 -19.16
N SER A 195 23.14 -8.85 -18.56
CA SER A 195 23.70 -7.58 -18.13
C SER A 195 24.55 -7.76 -16.87
N ALA A 196 25.70 -7.07 -16.81
CA ALA A 196 26.51 -6.98 -15.59
C ALA A 196 25.96 -5.97 -14.57
N ALA A 197 24.89 -5.24 -14.91
CA ALA A 197 24.30 -4.24 -14.02
C ALA A 197 23.55 -4.91 -12.86
N GLU A 198 24.00 -4.66 -11.64
CA GLU A 198 23.36 -5.17 -10.43
C GLU A 198 22.18 -4.28 -10.00
N VAL A 199 21.16 -4.92 -9.41
CA VAL A 199 20.06 -4.20 -8.76
C VAL A 199 20.60 -3.48 -7.50
N PRO A 200 20.36 -2.17 -7.32
CA PRO A 200 20.87 -1.45 -6.17
C PRO A 200 20.40 -2.03 -4.83
N GLY A 201 21.28 -2.10 -3.84
CA GLY A 201 20.98 -2.70 -2.53
C GLY A 201 19.75 -2.10 -1.81
N PHE A 202 19.48 -0.81 -1.98
CA PHE A 202 18.29 -0.18 -1.39
C PHE A 202 16.98 -0.71 -1.98
N VAL A 203 16.99 -1.17 -3.23
CA VAL A 203 15.81 -1.75 -3.90
C VAL A 203 15.46 -3.08 -3.23
N TYR A 204 16.44 -3.95 -2.96
CA TYR A 204 16.24 -5.14 -2.14
C TYR A 204 15.70 -4.81 -0.74
N GLY A 205 16.25 -3.76 -0.11
CA GLY A 205 15.77 -3.27 1.19
C GLY A 205 14.29 -2.86 1.16
N ILE A 206 13.85 -2.13 0.13
CA ILE A 206 12.44 -1.75 -0.07
C ILE A 206 11.58 -3.00 -0.27
N VAL A 207 11.95 -3.87 -1.21
CA VAL A 207 11.17 -5.08 -1.54
C VAL A 207 10.97 -5.98 -0.33
N ILE A 208 12.05 -6.32 0.39
CA ILE A 208 12.00 -7.20 1.57
C ILE A 208 11.17 -6.57 2.69
N SER A 209 11.47 -5.31 3.04
CA SER A 209 10.81 -4.63 4.14
C SER A 209 9.30 -4.49 3.90
N LEU A 210 8.89 -4.11 2.69
CA LEU A 210 7.48 -3.96 2.38
C LEU A 210 6.76 -5.28 2.17
N PHE A 211 7.42 -6.31 1.65
CA PHE A 211 6.85 -7.65 1.66
C PHE A 211 6.50 -8.08 3.08
N ILE A 212 7.40 -7.86 4.05
CA ILE A 212 7.15 -8.10 5.47
C ILE A 212 5.97 -7.26 5.96
N PHE A 213 5.95 -5.95 5.68
CA PHE A 213 4.83 -5.10 6.10
C PHE A 213 3.49 -5.56 5.52
N PHE A 214 3.38 -5.86 4.23
CA PHE A 214 2.15 -6.38 3.62
C PHE A 214 1.65 -7.65 4.32
N ASN A 215 2.55 -8.56 4.67
CA ASN A 215 2.21 -9.75 5.44
C ASN A 215 1.69 -9.41 6.85
N THR A 216 2.18 -8.35 7.50
CA THR A 216 1.62 -7.93 8.81
C THR A 216 0.16 -7.46 8.72
N PHE A 217 -0.28 -6.88 7.60
CA PHE A 217 -1.71 -6.54 7.39
C PHE A 217 -2.54 -7.81 7.29
N ALA A 218 -2.07 -8.81 6.53
CA ALA A 218 -2.74 -10.10 6.42
C ALA A 218 -2.80 -10.82 7.78
N ILE A 219 -1.69 -10.86 8.51
CA ILE A 219 -1.62 -11.42 9.86
C ILE A 219 -2.60 -10.72 10.81
N ASN A 220 -2.74 -9.39 10.73
CA ASN A 220 -3.71 -8.67 11.53
C ASN A 220 -5.15 -9.16 11.29
N GLN A 221 -5.54 -9.38 10.02
CA GLN A 221 -6.85 -9.95 9.69
C GLN A 221 -7.00 -11.39 10.18
N VAL A 222 -5.96 -12.22 10.04
CA VAL A 222 -5.95 -13.60 10.57
C VAL A 222 -6.21 -13.57 12.07
N LEU A 223 -5.47 -12.75 12.83
CA LEU A 223 -5.61 -12.65 14.28
C LEU A 223 -7.01 -12.16 14.68
N GLN A 224 -7.60 -11.20 13.95
CA GLN A 224 -8.98 -10.75 14.16
C GLN A 224 -9.97 -11.90 13.94
N TYR A 225 -9.92 -12.57 12.79
CA TYR A 225 -10.92 -13.60 12.44
C TYR A 225 -10.75 -14.91 13.20
N ARG A 226 -9.53 -15.23 13.61
CA ARG A 226 -9.22 -16.37 14.49
C ARG A 226 -9.39 -16.01 15.97
N GLN A 227 -9.68 -14.75 16.32
CA GLN A 227 -9.94 -14.30 17.68
C GLN A 227 -8.78 -14.65 18.64
N ILE A 228 -7.54 -14.48 18.16
CA ILE A 228 -6.32 -14.89 18.89
C ILE A 228 -5.87 -13.77 19.84
N GLY A 229 -5.64 -14.13 21.12
CA GLY A 229 -5.11 -13.21 22.12
C GLY A 229 -5.98 -11.95 22.28
N GLY A 230 -5.36 -10.77 22.17
CA GLY A 230 -6.09 -9.52 22.29
C GLY A 230 -6.91 -9.12 21.06
N TRP A 231 -6.77 -9.82 19.93
CA TRP A 231 -7.55 -9.57 18.71
C TRP A 231 -8.98 -10.11 18.79
N LYS A 232 -9.34 -10.70 19.93
CA LYS A 232 -10.75 -10.89 20.31
C LYS A 232 -11.56 -9.60 20.23
N SER A 233 -10.92 -8.46 20.53
CA SER A 233 -11.51 -7.14 20.30
C SER A 233 -11.19 -6.66 18.89
N TYR A 234 -12.22 -6.43 18.07
CA TYR A 234 -12.08 -5.85 16.73
C TYR A 234 -11.36 -4.50 16.75
N LEU A 235 -11.66 -3.67 17.76
CA LEU A 235 -11.01 -2.36 17.96
C LEU A 235 -9.49 -2.45 18.16
N ARG A 236 -8.95 -3.60 18.62
CA ARG A 236 -7.50 -3.80 18.65
C ARG A 236 -6.94 -3.96 17.24
N GLY A 237 -7.59 -4.74 16.39
CA GLY A 237 -7.17 -4.92 15.00
C GLY A 237 -7.32 -3.64 14.19
N GLU A 238 -8.36 -2.83 14.45
CA GLU A 238 -8.49 -1.50 13.85
C GLU A 238 -7.33 -0.57 14.24
N ARG A 239 -6.95 -0.52 15.53
CA ARG A 239 -5.75 0.23 15.97
C ARG A 239 -4.49 -0.26 15.29
N ALA A 240 -4.33 -1.58 15.17
CA ALA A 240 -3.18 -2.17 14.51
C ALA A 240 -3.12 -1.76 13.03
N TYR A 241 -4.25 -1.75 12.31
CA TYR A 241 -4.27 -1.28 10.93
C TYR A 241 -3.85 0.17 10.78
N ILE A 242 -4.35 1.07 11.64
CA ILE A 242 -3.94 2.48 11.63
C ILE A 242 -2.42 2.60 11.84
N THR A 243 -1.87 1.88 12.82
CA THR A 243 -0.42 1.87 13.08
C THR A 243 0.36 1.32 11.90
N LEU A 244 -0.05 0.17 11.35
CA LEU A 244 0.63 -0.49 10.24
C LEU A 244 0.62 0.38 8.99
N SER A 245 -0.50 1.04 8.69
CA SER A 245 -0.62 2.01 7.58
C SER A 245 0.40 3.13 7.73
N LEU A 246 0.45 3.74 8.93
CA LEU A 246 1.40 4.81 9.21
C LEU A 246 2.84 4.33 9.04
N VAL A 247 3.21 3.24 9.71
CA VAL A 247 4.59 2.74 9.70
C VAL A 247 5.01 2.31 8.31
N ALA A 248 4.22 1.48 7.61
CA ALA A 248 4.61 0.95 6.30
C ALA A 248 4.76 2.06 5.25
N LYS A 249 3.84 3.04 5.23
CA LYS A 249 3.89 4.17 4.30
C LYS A 249 5.06 5.11 4.61
N SER A 250 5.31 5.39 5.88
CA SER A 250 6.49 6.18 6.28
C SER A 250 7.78 5.47 5.88
N VAL A 251 7.91 4.18 6.17
CA VAL A 251 9.12 3.41 5.83
C VAL A 251 9.36 3.43 4.32
N LEU A 252 8.33 3.15 3.50
CA LEU A 252 8.47 3.24 2.05
C LEU A 252 8.92 4.63 1.61
N ALA A 253 8.22 5.67 2.06
CA ALA A 253 8.49 7.04 1.65
C ALA A 253 9.95 7.41 1.92
N TRP A 254 10.44 7.13 3.14
CA TRP A 254 11.79 7.48 3.55
C TRP A 254 12.87 6.59 2.94
N GLN A 255 12.59 5.31 2.66
CA GLN A 255 13.50 4.45 1.90
C GLN A 255 13.65 4.94 0.45
N VAL A 256 12.55 5.32 -0.20
CA VAL A 256 12.56 5.91 -1.54
C VAL A 256 13.31 7.23 -1.54
N PHE A 257 13.08 8.09 -0.54
CA PHE A 257 13.85 9.32 -0.38
C PHE A 257 15.34 9.04 -0.29
N SER A 258 15.77 8.16 0.64
CA SER A 258 17.19 7.88 0.85
C SER A 258 17.86 7.23 -0.35
N GLY A 259 17.15 6.31 -1.04
CA GLY A 259 17.73 5.51 -2.11
C GLY A 259 17.71 6.20 -3.47
N ALA A 260 16.62 6.90 -3.79
CA ALA A 260 16.36 7.43 -5.13
C ALA A 260 16.39 8.97 -5.22
N LEU A 261 16.14 9.70 -4.12
CA LEU A 261 16.07 11.17 -4.16
C LEU A 261 17.31 11.85 -3.57
N VAL A 262 17.92 11.31 -2.52
CA VAL A 262 19.15 11.87 -1.94
C VAL A 262 20.30 12.00 -2.95
N PRO A 263 20.56 11.02 -3.84
CA PRO A 263 21.62 11.15 -4.84
C PRO A 263 21.46 12.37 -5.76
N LEU A 264 20.23 12.86 -5.95
CA LEU A 264 19.94 14.01 -6.81
C LEU A 264 20.28 15.38 -6.19
N PHE A 265 20.62 15.42 -4.89
CA PHE A 265 21.11 16.63 -4.23
C PHE A 265 22.62 16.86 -4.39
N VAL A 266 23.35 15.77 -4.67
CA VAL A 266 24.81 15.75 -4.74
C VAL A 266 25.33 15.56 -6.17
N SER A 267 24.42 15.31 -7.12
CA SER A 267 24.67 15.21 -8.56
C SER A 267 24.58 16.57 -9.26
#